data_AF-A0A183KRZ0-F1
#
_entry.id   AF-A0A183KRZ0-F1
#
_cell.length_a   1.000
_cell.length_b   1.000
_cell.length_c   1.000
_cell.angle_alpha   90.00
_cell.angle_beta   90.00
_cell.angle_gamma   90.00
#
_symmetry.space_group_name_H-M   'P 1'
#
loop_
_entity.id
_entity.type
_entity.pdbx_description
1 polymer ?
#
loop_
_entity_poly.entity_id
_entity_poly.type
_entity_poly.pdbx_seq_one_letter_code
_entity_poly.pdbx_strand_id
1 'polypeptide(L)'
;MSNNPSVTDFEEIIQQFYEKDQLISNEPDVCDCSPLAIYTNHLKDGLLAETRNWRLEYGRLCSSKFKTQVESLFATIEKYEKILSRPINDLDDIRILMNGLKDLREMEANVDLQLGPIEESYSLLAKHSIPVDKEETDKADTLRYEWEKLFDVQPEFRNNLLENITTFNENCSTFYDDYDKVGPMVRGIPPREASDRLIIFQNRFDNLYRSYITYSAGEQLFGLPITEHTRLDDIRKQLNLLQKLYLLYNSVLNKTAGYYDIPWSDVKIDVISQELQDFENRCLKLPKALREYPAYDDLRQTLANFDQIIPLLELMTNPAMRERHWKRLATLTGRSFNVDDSEFTLRNILEAPLLEHYDDVEDICISAIKEQDIERKLINLKSEWSAQEFEFVQFKHRGELLLRGDHTLELISLMEDSLMALASLLSNRYNAPFRKDIQNFISRLSNSNEIIEQWLAVQNLWIYLEAVFIGGDIARQLPQEAKRFANVDKSWCRIMQRAHETTHVLTCCIGDEMLSHLLPHLMEQLELCQKSLTG
;
A
#
# COMPACT_ATOMS: atom_id res chain seq x y z
N MET A 1 -14.24 16.16 69.85
CA MET A 1 -14.47 14.74 69.52
C MET A 1 -13.76 14.45 68.22
N SER A 2 -13.20 13.25 68.08
CA SER A 2 -12.63 12.74 66.83
C SER A 2 -13.61 12.94 65.67
N ASN A 3 -13.11 13.17 64.45
CA ASN A 3 -13.95 13.36 63.25
C ASN A 3 -14.82 12.12 62.88
N ASN A 4 -14.71 11.01 63.63
CA ASN A 4 -15.51 9.80 63.44
C ASN A 4 -15.60 8.99 64.76
N PRO A 5 -16.55 9.28 65.65
CA PRO A 5 -16.65 8.62 66.97
C PRO A 5 -17.11 7.15 66.86
N SER A 6 -16.45 6.25 67.56
CA SER A 6 -16.82 4.83 67.69
C SER A 6 -18.04 4.62 68.60
N VAL A 7 -18.62 3.40 68.60
CA VAL A 7 -19.70 3.04 69.54
C VAL A 7 -19.26 3.24 70.98
N THR A 8 -18.02 2.85 71.29
CA THR A 8 -17.39 3.03 72.60
C THR A 8 -17.24 4.50 72.99
N ASP A 9 -16.90 5.38 72.03
CA ASP A 9 -16.83 6.82 72.31
C ASP A 9 -18.21 7.37 72.73
N PHE A 10 -19.29 6.94 72.06
CA PHE A 10 -20.66 7.30 72.42
C PHE A 10 -21.05 6.74 73.79
N GLU A 11 -20.72 5.47 74.08
CA GLU A 11 -21.00 4.85 75.38
C GLU A 11 -20.28 5.57 76.53
N GLU A 12 -19.00 5.90 76.35
CA GLU A 12 -18.22 6.64 77.36
C GLU A 12 -18.83 8.00 77.68
N ILE A 13 -19.23 8.77 76.66
CA ILE A 13 -19.85 10.08 76.85
C ILE A 13 -21.21 9.95 77.55
N ILE A 14 -22.03 9.00 77.12
CA ILE A 14 -23.34 8.74 77.74
C ILE A 14 -23.14 8.35 79.21
N GLN A 15 -22.18 7.48 79.51
CA GLN A 15 -21.83 7.04 80.86
C GLN A 15 -21.33 8.19 81.74
N GLN A 16 -20.49 9.09 81.21
CA GLN A 16 -20.05 10.29 81.93
C GLN A 16 -21.24 11.19 82.33
N PHE A 17 -22.29 11.29 81.51
CA PHE A 17 -23.50 12.02 81.88
C PHE A 17 -24.34 11.27 82.94
N TYR A 18 -24.35 9.94 82.95
CA TYR A 18 -24.92 9.17 84.07
C TYR A 18 -24.18 9.40 85.38
N GLU A 19 -22.85 9.45 85.35
CA GLU A 19 -22.04 9.77 86.53
C GLU A 19 -22.32 11.19 87.04
N LYS A 20 -22.43 12.17 86.13
CA LYS A 20 -22.83 13.55 86.47
C LYS A 20 -24.23 13.62 87.07
N ASP A 21 -25.20 12.85 86.56
CA ASP A 21 -26.54 12.75 87.17
C ASP A 21 -26.48 12.30 88.62
N GLN A 22 -25.65 11.29 88.92
CA GLN A 22 -25.48 10.79 90.29
C GLN A 22 -24.86 11.86 91.19
N LEU A 23 -23.82 12.55 90.71
CA LEU A 23 -23.19 13.64 91.45
C LEU A 23 -24.18 14.78 91.75
N ILE A 24 -24.92 15.25 90.74
CA ILE A 24 -25.91 16.32 90.89
C ILE A 24 -27.02 15.88 91.85
N SER A 25 -27.48 14.63 91.77
CA SER A 25 -28.54 14.12 92.65
C SER A 25 -28.11 14.04 94.11
N ASN A 26 -26.82 13.76 94.37
CA ASN A 26 -26.25 13.62 95.71
C ASN A 26 -25.96 14.95 96.41
N GLU A 27 -25.91 16.08 95.69
CA GLU A 27 -25.77 17.40 96.30
C GLU A 27 -26.99 17.77 97.16
N PRO A 28 -26.84 18.52 98.26
CA PRO A 28 -27.96 18.88 99.13
C PRO A 28 -28.92 19.87 98.46
N ASP A 29 -30.22 19.74 98.72
CA ASP A 29 -31.29 20.60 98.16
C ASP A 29 -31.33 22.01 98.78
N VAL A 30 -30.66 22.19 99.92
CA VAL A 30 -30.58 23.46 100.66
C VAL A 30 -29.15 23.64 101.16
N CYS A 31 -28.58 24.81 100.91
CA CYS A 31 -27.28 25.21 101.43
C CYS A 31 -27.47 26.37 102.42
N ASP A 32 -27.11 26.14 103.69
CA ASP A 32 -27.22 27.13 104.76
C ASP A 32 -25.99 28.05 104.77
N CYS A 33 -26.18 29.30 104.34
CA CYS A 33 -25.17 30.36 104.32
C CYS A 33 -25.63 31.51 105.23
N SER A 34 -25.61 31.29 106.56
CA SER A 34 -26.11 32.24 107.55
C SER A 34 -25.72 33.70 107.25
N PRO A 35 -26.68 34.64 107.16
CA PRO A 35 -28.07 34.56 107.62
C PRO A 35 -29.09 34.06 106.57
N LEU A 36 -28.66 33.50 105.43
CA LEU A 36 -29.52 33.09 104.31
C LEU A 36 -29.50 31.57 104.12
N ALA A 37 -30.64 30.99 103.71
CA ALA A 37 -30.71 29.62 103.20
C ALA A 37 -30.94 29.67 101.68
N ILE A 38 -30.08 29.01 100.92
CA ILE A 38 -30.16 28.96 99.45
C ILE A 38 -30.75 27.61 99.06
N TYR A 39 -31.93 27.63 98.45
CA TYR A 39 -32.57 26.44 97.89
C TYR A 39 -31.97 26.15 96.50
N THR A 40 -31.34 24.99 96.35
CA THR A 40 -30.67 24.54 95.12
C THR A 40 -31.52 23.57 94.32
N ASN A 41 -32.67 23.11 94.84
CA ASN A 41 -33.59 22.18 94.20
C ASN A 41 -33.90 22.54 92.72
N HIS A 42 -34.25 23.80 92.43
CA HIS A 42 -34.54 24.24 91.06
C HIS A 42 -33.31 24.20 90.15
N LEU A 43 -32.12 24.47 90.71
CA LEU A 43 -30.86 24.38 89.98
C LEU A 43 -30.49 22.91 89.70
N LYS A 44 -30.71 22.01 90.67
CA LYS A 44 -30.53 20.56 90.50
C LYS A 44 -31.46 20.01 89.43
N ASP A 45 -32.75 20.35 89.47
CA ASP A 45 -33.72 19.93 88.46
C ASP A 45 -33.34 20.44 87.06
N GLY A 46 -32.89 21.69 86.96
CA GLY A 46 -32.39 22.27 85.71
C GLY A 46 -31.15 21.56 85.18
N LEU A 47 -30.17 21.25 86.04
CA LEU A 47 -28.96 20.53 85.66
C LEU A 47 -29.25 19.07 85.27
N LEU A 48 -30.15 18.38 85.99
CA LEU A 48 -30.59 17.02 85.65
C LEU A 48 -31.42 16.98 84.35
N ALA A 49 -32.18 18.02 84.05
CA ALA A 49 -32.85 18.16 82.76
C ALA A 49 -31.83 18.34 81.63
N GLU A 50 -30.80 19.15 81.86
CA GLU A 50 -29.75 19.42 80.86
C GLU A 50 -28.91 18.17 80.56
N THR A 51 -28.47 17.43 81.58
CA THR A 51 -27.75 16.15 81.39
C THR A 51 -28.60 15.09 80.69
N ARG A 52 -29.91 15.02 80.97
CA ARG A 52 -30.87 14.20 80.21
C ARG A 52 -30.95 14.62 78.74
N ASN A 53 -31.02 15.92 78.46
CA ASN A 53 -31.04 16.45 77.10
C ASN A 53 -29.76 16.08 76.34
N TRP A 54 -28.58 16.23 76.96
CA TRP A 54 -27.31 15.85 76.35
C TRP A 54 -27.26 14.35 76.02
N ARG A 55 -27.69 13.46 76.92
CA ARG A 55 -27.76 12.02 76.62
C ARG A 55 -28.68 11.71 75.44
N LEU A 56 -29.85 12.34 75.39
CA LEU A 56 -30.78 12.17 74.27
C LEU A 56 -30.16 12.67 72.95
N GLU A 57 -29.43 13.79 72.98
CA GLU A 57 -28.79 14.34 71.79
C GLU A 57 -27.62 13.48 71.31
N TYR A 58 -26.77 13.00 72.21
CA TYR A 58 -25.72 12.01 71.87
C TYR A 58 -26.31 10.70 71.35
N GLY A 59 -27.43 10.26 71.94
CA GLY A 59 -28.20 9.12 71.45
C GLY A 59 -28.71 9.31 70.02
N ARG A 60 -29.28 10.48 69.70
CA ARG A 60 -29.73 10.83 68.34
C ARG A 60 -28.58 10.92 67.35
N LEU A 61 -27.44 11.47 67.76
CA LEU A 61 -26.25 11.52 66.90
C LEU A 61 -25.70 10.12 66.60
N CYS A 62 -25.70 9.23 67.61
CA CYS A 62 -25.35 7.82 67.44
C CYS A 62 -26.30 7.13 66.45
N SER A 63 -27.63 7.21 66.68
CA SER A 63 -28.65 6.68 65.77
C SER A 63 -28.52 7.23 64.36
N SER A 64 -28.37 8.56 64.18
CA SER A 64 -28.22 9.18 62.84
C SER A 64 -27.00 8.66 62.07
N LYS A 65 -25.87 8.47 62.76
CA LYS A 65 -24.65 7.91 62.15
C LYS A 65 -24.89 6.48 61.69
N PHE A 66 -25.35 5.60 62.58
CA PHE A 66 -25.51 4.18 62.26
C PHE A 66 -26.68 3.92 61.32
N LYS A 67 -27.74 4.75 61.36
CA LYS A 67 -28.80 4.78 60.35
C LYS A 67 -28.26 4.98 58.95
N THR A 68 -27.37 5.96 58.76
CA THR A 68 -26.76 6.22 57.44
C THR A 68 -25.94 5.02 56.96
N GLN A 69 -25.26 4.31 57.88
CA GLN A 69 -24.53 3.08 57.55
C GLN A 69 -25.46 1.93 57.19
N VAL A 70 -26.53 1.72 57.96
CA VAL A 70 -27.59 0.73 57.68
C VAL A 70 -28.21 0.97 56.31
N GLU A 71 -28.61 2.21 56.00
CA GLU A 71 -29.18 2.58 54.70
C GLU A 71 -28.20 2.32 53.53
N SER A 72 -26.92 2.63 53.73
CA SER A 72 -25.88 2.37 52.73
C SER A 72 -25.66 0.87 52.50
N LEU A 73 -25.70 0.05 53.55
CA LEU A 73 -25.56 -1.39 53.45
C LEU A 73 -26.79 -2.03 52.79
N PHE A 74 -28.01 -1.59 53.14
CA PHE A 74 -29.23 -2.04 52.46
C PHE A 74 -29.23 -1.67 50.97
N ALA A 75 -28.79 -0.46 50.60
CA ALA A 75 -28.64 -0.09 49.19
C ALA A 75 -27.66 -1.02 48.45
N THR A 76 -26.63 -1.50 49.14
CA THR A 76 -25.66 -2.46 48.61
C THR A 76 -26.30 -3.84 48.47
N ILE A 77 -27.04 -4.31 49.48
CA ILE A 77 -27.80 -5.58 49.45
C ILE A 77 -28.79 -5.58 48.29
N GLU A 78 -29.64 -4.56 48.16
CA GLU A 78 -30.63 -4.46 47.07
C GLU A 78 -29.98 -4.47 45.69
N LYS A 79 -28.80 -3.84 45.54
CA LYS A 79 -28.06 -3.83 44.27
C LYS A 79 -27.66 -5.25 43.89
N TYR A 80 -27.05 -6.00 44.81
CA TYR A 80 -26.58 -7.36 44.51
C TYR A 80 -27.72 -8.38 44.47
N GLU A 81 -28.78 -8.21 45.26
CA GLU A 81 -29.99 -9.02 45.15
C GLU A 81 -30.60 -8.91 43.74
N LYS A 82 -30.66 -7.71 43.15
CA LYS A 82 -31.11 -7.52 41.75
C LYS A 82 -30.18 -8.18 40.72
N ILE A 83 -28.88 -8.22 40.97
CA ILE A 83 -27.92 -8.88 40.08
C ILE A 83 -28.07 -10.40 40.18
N LEU A 84 -28.17 -10.94 41.40
CA LEU A 84 -28.27 -12.38 41.66
C LEU A 84 -29.64 -12.95 41.28
N SER A 85 -30.71 -12.17 41.37
CA SER A 85 -32.06 -12.61 40.96
C SER A 85 -32.31 -12.54 39.44
N ARG A 86 -31.35 -12.04 38.66
CA ARG A 86 -31.49 -11.92 37.21
C ARG A 86 -31.48 -13.32 36.56
N PRO A 87 -32.47 -13.64 35.69
CA PRO A 87 -32.48 -14.92 34.99
C PRO A 87 -31.30 -15.01 34.01
N ILE A 88 -30.67 -16.19 33.95
CA ILE A 88 -29.53 -16.46 33.08
C ILE A 88 -30.06 -16.95 31.72
N ASN A 89 -29.95 -16.13 30.69
CA ASN A 89 -30.37 -16.49 29.33
C ASN A 89 -29.18 -16.57 28.36
N ASP A 90 -28.14 -15.77 28.59
CA ASP A 90 -26.96 -15.72 27.73
C ASP A 90 -25.63 -15.63 28.49
N LEU A 91 -24.54 -15.58 27.72
CA LEU A 91 -23.18 -15.49 28.27
C LEU A 91 -22.92 -14.15 29.00
N ASP A 92 -23.62 -13.08 28.63
CA ASP A 92 -23.44 -11.77 29.26
C ASP A 92 -24.10 -11.75 30.64
N ASP A 93 -25.26 -12.41 30.78
CA ASP A 93 -25.90 -12.66 32.07
C ASP A 93 -24.95 -13.42 33.02
N ILE A 94 -24.30 -14.48 32.53
CA ILE A 94 -23.30 -15.23 33.31
C ILE A 94 -22.13 -14.32 33.71
N ARG A 95 -21.62 -13.49 32.80
CA ARG A 95 -20.51 -12.57 33.08
C ARG A 95 -20.88 -11.54 34.14
N ILE A 96 -22.06 -10.92 34.04
CA ILE A 96 -22.57 -9.94 35.00
C ILE A 96 -22.71 -10.60 36.38
N LEU A 97 -23.26 -11.81 36.42
CA LEU A 97 -23.42 -12.58 37.65
C LEU A 97 -22.06 -12.92 38.29
N MET A 98 -21.10 -13.43 37.50
CA MET A 98 -19.76 -13.77 38.00
C MET A 98 -19.02 -12.55 38.55
N ASN A 99 -19.13 -11.40 37.88
CA ASN A 99 -18.58 -10.14 38.40
C ASN A 99 -19.28 -9.72 39.69
N GLY A 100 -20.61 -9.84 39.78
CA GLY A 100 -21.36 -9.53 41.00
C GLY A 100 -20.95 -10.40 42.19
N LEU A 101 -20.76 -11.70 41.97
CA LEU A 101 -20.28 -12.64 43.00
C LEU A 101 -18.84 -12.35 43.42
N LYS A 102 -17.98 -11.96 42.47
CA LYS A 102 -16.61 -11.53 42.77
C LYS A 102 -16.61 -10.27 43.64
N ASP A 103 -17.37 -9.26 43.26
CA ASP A 103 -17.49 -8.01 44.02
C ASP A 103 -18.03 -8.27 45.43
N LEU A 104 -19.04 -9.14 45.59
CA LEU A 104 -19.57 -9.54 46.89
C LEU A 104 -18.48 -10.15 47.79
N ARG A 105 -17.66 -11.07 47.23
CA ARG A 105 -16.57 -11.72 47.96
C ARG A 105 -15.47 -10.73 48.37
N GLU A 106 -15.20 -9.73 47.54
CA GLU A 106 -14.25 -8.66 47.87
C GLU A 106 -14.80 -7.70 48.95
N MET A 107 -16.13 -7.53 49.02
CA MET A 107 -16.80 -6.67 50.00
C MET A 107 -17.08 -7.36 51.35
N GLU A 108 -17.16 -8.70 51.39
CA GLU A 108 -17.50 -9.53 52.57
C GLU A 108 -16.78 -9.07 53.84
N ALA A 109 -15.45 -9.06 53.84
CA ALA A 109 -14.66 -8.69 55.01
C ALA A 109 -14.91 -7.24 55.50
N ASN A 110 -15.21 -6.31 54.58
CA ASN A 110 -15.48 -4.93 54.93
C ASN A 110 -16.90 -4.74 55.47
N VAL A 111 -17.89 -5.45 54.93
CA VAL A 111 -19.27 -5.40 55.41
C VAL A 111 -19.36 -6.04 56.80
N ASP A 112 -18.72 -7.20 57.01
CA ASP A 112 -18.69 -7.86 58.32
C ASP A 112 -18.10 -6.98 59.42
N LEU A 113 -17.06 -6.19 59.09
CA LEU A 113 -16.44 -5.24 60.02
C LEU A 113 -17.39 -4.08 60.39
N GLN A 114 -18.37 -3.76 59.55
CA GLN A 114 -19.37 -2.72 59.80
C GLN A 114 -20.60 -3.23 60.57
N LEU A 115 -20.97 -4.50 60.39
CA LEU A 115 -22.14 -5.10 61.05
C LEU A 115 -22.03 -5.08 62.59
N GLY A 116 -20.87 -5.45 63.14
CA GLY A 116 -20.66 -5.47 64.59
C GLY A 116 -20.94 -4.12 65.28
N PRO A 117 -20.30 -3.02 64.85
CA PRO A 117 -20.57 -1.69 65.39
C PRO A 117 -22.03 -1.23 65.25
N ILE A 118 -22.72 -1.61 64.17
CA ILE A 118 -24.15 -1.33 64.01
C ILE A 118 -24.95 -2.05 65.09
N GLU A 119 -24.77 -3.36 65.25
CA GLU A 119 -25.46 -4.18 66.26
C GLU A 119 -25.21 -3.67 67.70
N GLU A 120 -23.95 -3.33 68.00
CA GLU A 120 -23.56 -2.77 69.29
C GLU A 120 -24.21 -1.39 69.53
N SER A 121 -24.32 -0.54 68.52
CA SER A 121 -24.91 0.79 68.65
C SER A 121 -26.40 0.75 68.99
N TYR A 122 -27.19 -0.09 68.31
CA TYR A 122 -28.62 -0.23 68.59
C TYR A 122 -28.86 -0.94 69.92
N SER A 123 -27.99 -1.88 70.29
CA SER A 123 -27.97 -2.49 71.63
C SER A 123 -27.70 -1.45 72.74
N LEU A 124 -26.76 -0.53 72.52
CA LEU A 124 -26.45 0.58 73.43
C LEU A 124 -27.63 1.54 73.59
N LEU A 125 -28.28 1.93 72.48
CA LEU A 125 -29.44 2.81 72.49
C LEU A 125 -30.62 2.18 73.25
N ALA A 126 -30.84 0.87 73.06
CA ALA A 126 -31.83 0.10 73.80
C ALA A 126 -31.51 0.01 75.31
N LYS A 127 -30.24 -0.29 75.66
CA LYS A 127 -29.75 -0.35 77.06
C LYS A 127 -30.00 0.95 77.82
N HIS A 128 -29.82 2.10 77.17
CA HIS A 128 -30.02 3.42 77.78
C HIS A 128 -31.44 3.99 77.61
N SER A 129 -32.39 3.19 77.09
CA SER A 129 -33.79 3.60 76.88
C SER A 129 -33.92 4.90 76.04
N ILE A 130 -33.02 5.09 75.08
CA ILE A 130 -33.07 6.22 74.16
C ILE A 130 -34.10 5.88 73.07
N PRO A 131 -35.11 6.73 72.82
CA PRO A 131 -36.15 6.41 71.84
C PRO A 131 -35.58 6.47 70.42
N VAL A 132 -35.65 5.35 69.72
CA VAL A 132 -35.32 5.19 68.31
C VAL A 132 -36.57 4.75 67.57
N ASP A 133 -36.67 5.07 66.29
CA ASP A 133 -37.78 4.62 65.46
C ASP A 133 -37.78 3.09 65.33
N LYS A 134 -38.98 2.50 65.32
CA LYS A 134 -39.11 1.04 65.29
C LYS A 134 -38.67 0.47 63.94
N GLU A 135 -38.98 1.18 62.84
CA GLU A 135 -38.56 0.76 61.50
C GLU A 135 -37.03 0.73 61.35
N GLU A 136 -36.33 1.67 61.96
CA GLU A 136 -34.87 1.72 61.98
C GLU A 136 -34.26 0.54 62.74
N THR A 137 -34.85 0.21 63.89
CA THR A 137 -34.40 -0.92 64.73
C THR A 137 -34.63 -2.26 64.02
N ASP A 138 -35.83 -2.45 63.44
CA ASP A 138 -36.17 -3.67 62.70
C ASP A 138 -35.24 -3.88 61.48
N LYS A 139 -34.84 -2.78 60.79
CA LYS A 139 -33.86 -2.83 59.70
C LYS A 139 -32.46 -3.22 60.19
N ALA A 140 -31.99 -2.64 61.29
CA ALA A 140 -30.69 -2.98 61.84
C ALA A 140 -30.61 -4.45 62.28
N ASP A 141 -31.68 -4.97 62.92
CA ASP A 141 -31.76 -6.35 63.40
C ASP A 141 -31.76 -7.39 62.26
N THR A 142 -32.36 -7.03 61.12
CA THR A 142 -32.46 -7.92 59.94
C THR A 142 -31.27 -7.80 58.98
N LEU A 143 -30.42 -6.78 59.14
CA LEU A 143 -29.35 -6.47 58.21
C LEU A 143 -28.35 -7.62 58.02
N ARG A 144 -27.90 -8.26 59.11
CA ARG A 144 -26.99 -9.42 59.03
C ARG A 144 -27.63 -10.58 58.26
N TYR A 145 -28.91 -10.85 58.52
CA TYR A 145 -29.64 -11.92 57.85
C TYR A 145 -29.78 -11.66 56.34
N GLU A 146 -30.18 -10.46 55.93
CA GLU A 146 -30.31 -10.12 54.50
C GLU A 146 -28.94 -10.11 53.78
N TRP A 147 -27.85 -9.77 54.48
CA TRP A 147 -26.49 -9.90 53.93
C TRP A 147 -26.09 -11.37 53.73
N GLU A 148 -26.25 -12.21 54.75
CA GLU A 148 -25.92 -13.64 54.70
C GLU A 148 -26.72 -14.39 53.64
N LYS A 149 -28.00 -14.04 53.46
CA LYS A 149 -28.90 -14.60 52.45
C LYS A 149 -28.41 -14.42 51.01
N LEU A 150 -27.60 -13.39 50.71
CA LEU A 150 -26.99 -13.23 49.38
C LEU A 150 -26.01 -14.37 49.04
N PHE A 151 -25.44 -15.02 50.05
CA PHE A 151 -24.48 -16.11 49.88
C PHE A 151 -25.16 -17.47 49.71
N ASP A 152 -26.43 -17.62 50.14
CA ASP A 152 -27.19 -18.87 50.00
C ASP A 152 -27.43 -19.28 48.54
N VAL A 153 -27.37 -18.35 47.59
CA VAL A 153 -27.62 -18.60 46.16
C VAL A 153 -26.37 -19.15 45.45
N GLN A 154 -25.18 -19.06 46.07
CA GLN A 154 -23.92 -19.52 45.46
C GLN A 154 -23.88 -20.99 45.01
N PRO A 155 -24.42 -21.97 45.76
CA PRO A 155 -24.38 -23.37 45.36
C PRO A 155 -25.16 -23.66 44.07
N GLU A 156 -26.30 -22.99 43.87
CA GLU A 156 -27.11 -23.12 42.67
C GLU A 156 -26.35 -22.60 41.44
N PHE A 157 -25.71 -21.43 41.56
CA PHE A 157 -24.87 -20.89 40.50
C PHE A 157 -23.66 -21.75 40.18
N ARG A 158 -23.03 -22.33 41.21
CA ARG A 158 -21.94 -23.28 41.01
C ARG A 158 -22.38 -24.50 40.21
N ASN A 159 -23.56 -25.05 40.49
CA ASN A 159 -24.09 -26.20 39.74
C ASN A 159 -24.43 -25.82 38.30
N ASN A 160 -25.09 -24.67 38.09
CA ASN A 160 -25.37 -24.14 36.75
C ASN A 160 -24.08 -23.88 35.95
N LEU A 161 -23.02 -23.40 36.59
CA LEU A 161 -21.71 -23.23 35.95
C LEU A 161 -21.14 -24.58 35.49
N LEU A 162 -21.19 -25.62 36.33
CA LEU A 162 -20.69 -26.94 35.98
C LEU A 162 -21.45 -27.55 34.80
N GLU A 163 -22.78 -27.43 34.78
CA GLU A 163 -23.60 -27.91 33.65
C GLU A 163 -23.25 -27.16 32.34
N ASN A 164 -23.10 -25.84 32.41
CA ASN A 164 -22.69 -25.05 31.26
C ASN A 164 -21.27 -25.40 30.76
N ILE A 165 -20.34 -25.70 31.67
CA ILE A 165 -18.99 -26.16 31.31
C ILE A 165 -19.06 -27.51 30.57
N THR A 166 -19.92 -28.44 31.00
CA THR A 166 -20.08 -29.72 30.27
C THR A 166 -20.57 -29.51 28.85
N THR A 167 -21.59 -28.65 28.66
CA THR A 167 -22.11 -28.28 27.34
C THR A 167 -21.05 -27.55 26.49
N PHE A 168 -20.25 -26.67 27.12
CA PHE A 168 -19.15 -25.98 26.47
C PHE A 168 -18.07 -26.96 25.97
N ASN A 169 -17.73 -27.99 26.75
CA ASN A 169 -16.78 -29.02 26.35
C ASN A 169 -17.25 -29.81 25.12
N GLU A 170 -18.55 -30.14 25.04
CA GLU A 170 -19.15 -30.78 23.88
C GLU A 170 -19.12 -29.87 22.63
N ASN A 171 -19.41 -28.58 22.81
CA ASN A 171 -19.32 -27.58 21.74
C ASN A 171 -17.88 -27.42 21.23
N CYS A 172 -16.89 -27.41 22.12
CA CYS A 172 -15.47 -27.42 21.78
C CYS A 172 -15.10 -28.67 20.97
N SER A 173 -15.51 -29.86 21.44
CA SER A 173 -15.26 -31.12 20.72
C SER A 173 -15.86 -31.09 19.30
N THR A 174 -17.09 -30.62 19.17
CA THR A 174 -17.78 -30.51 17.87
C THR A 174 -17.05 -29.52 16.95
N PHE A 175 -16.63 -28.37 17.48
CA PHE A 175 -15.87 -27.38 16.72
C PHE A 175 -14.52 -27.92 16.24
N TYR A 176 -13.82 -28.69 17.07
CA TYR A 176 -12.55 -29.30 16.70
C TYR A 176 -12.70 -30.29 15.54
N ASP A 177 -13.73 -31.14 15.59
CA ASP A 177 -14.03 -32.08 14.52
C ASP A 177 -14.40 -31.37 13.20
N ASP A 178 -15.20 -30.31 13.29
CA ASP A 178 -15.56 -29.48 12.14
C ASP A 178 -14.33 -28.78 11.55
N TYR A 179 -13.45 -28.26 12.40
CA TYR A 179 -12.23 -27.56 11.99
C TYR A 179 -11.30 -28.49 11.20
N ASP A 180 -11.14 -29.74 11.63
CA ASP A 180 -10.31 -30.72 10.93
C ASP A 180 -10.93 -31.17 9.60
N LYS A 181 -12.25 -31.35 9.54
CA LYS A 181 -12.95 -31.92 8.38
C LYS A 181 -13.34 -30.90 7.32
N VAL A 182 -13.73 -29.69 7.74
CA VAL A 182 -14.34 -28.66 6.88
C VAL A 182 -13.64 -27.31 7.02
N GLY A 183 -12.62 -27.21 7.87
CA GLY A 183 -11.89 -25.97 8.12
C GLY A 183 -11.10 -25.42 6.92
N PRO A 184 -10.47 -24.25 7.11
CA PRO A 184 -9.72 -23.54 6.06
C PRO A 184 -8.42 -24.24 5.61
N MET A 185 -8.01 -25.31 6.30
CA MET A 185 -6.77 -26.07 6.00
C MET A 185 -7.02 -27.37 5.24
N VAL A 186 -8.28 -27.68 4.91
CA VAL A 186 -8.62 -28.88 4.13
C VAL A 186 -7.92 -28.82 2.77
N ARG A 187 -7.30 -29.92 2.35
CA ARG A 187 -6.55 -29.96 1.09
C ARG A 187 -7.49 -29.95 -0.11
N GLY A 188 -7.05 -29.28 -1.19
CA GLY A 188 -7.74 -29.31 -2.49
C GLY A 188 -8.87 -28.28 -2.65
N ILE A 189 -9.04 -27.36 -1.71
CA ILE A 189 -9.98 -26.25 -1.85
C ILE A 189 -9.31 -25.02 -2.51
N PRO A 190 -10.03 -24.24 -3.32
CA PRO A 190 -9.53 -22.98 -3.85
C PRO A 190 -9.20 -21.98 -2.73
N PRO A 191 -8.17 -21.14 -2.88
CA PRO A 191 -7.77 -20.17 -1.85
C PRO A 191 -8.87 -19.18 -1.43
N ARG A 192 -9.75 -18.79 -2.37
CA ARG A 192 -10.89 -17.93 -2.07
C ARG A 192 -11.91 -18.62 -1.16
N GLU A 193 -12.23 -19.88 -1.45
CA GLU A 193 -13.10 -20.70 -0.60
C GLU A 193 -12.48 -20.95 0.78
N ALA A 194 -11.17 -21.18 0.83
CA ALA A 194 -10.44 -21.33 2.10
C ALA A 194 -10.49 -20.05 2.95
N SER A 195 -10.41 -18.87 2.32
CA SER A 195 -10.61 -17.58 2.98
C SER A 195 -12.03 -17.42 3.52
N ASP A 196 -13.06 -17.81 2.77
CA ASP A 196 -14.45 -17.72 3.22
C ASP A 196 -14.70 -18.65 4.42
N ARG A 197 -14.19 -19.89 4.34
CA ARG A 197 -14.21 -20.83 5.47
C ARG A 197 -13.47 -20.28 6.67
N LEU A 198 -12.31 -19.63 6.48
CA LEU A 198 -11.56 -19.01 7.56
C LEU A 198 -12.41 -17.98 8.32
N ILE A 199 -13.15 -17.11 7.61
CA ILE A 199 -14.01 -16.10 8.24
C ILE A 199 -15.09 -16.76 9.10
N ILE A 200 -15.73 -17.81 8.59
CA ILE A 200 -16.77 -18.55 9.32
C ILE A 200 -16.19 -19.19 10.58
N PHE A 201 -15.05 -19.88 10.46
CA PHE A 201 -14.40 -20.54 11.60
C PHE A 201 -13.80 -19.55 12.60
N GLN A 202 -13.34 -18.37 12.16
CA GLN A 202 -12.89 -17.30 13.05
C GLN A 202 -14.05 -16.79 13.91
N ASN A 203 -15.21 -16.51 13.31
CA ASN A 203 -16.38 -16.05 14.07
C ASN A 203 -16.86 -17.10 15.09
N ARG A 204 -16.89 -18.38 14.69
CA ARG A 204 -17.21 -19.50 15.60
C ARG A 204 -16.17 -19.60 16.73
N PHE A 205 -14.89 -19.48 16.40
CA PHE A 205 -13.80 -19.51 17.37
C PHE A 205 -13.90 -18.37 18.38
N ASP A 206 -14.14 -17.14 17.92
CA ASP A 206 -14.21 -15.96 18.80
C ASP A 206 -15.35 -16.09 19.83
N ASN A 207 -16.49 -16.67 19.42
CA ASN A 207 -17.60 -16.96 20.33
C ASN A 207 -17.23 -18.03 21.37
N LEU A 208 -16.58 -19.12 20.95
CA LEU A 208 -16.10 -20.16 21.86
C LEU A 208 -15.03 -19.62 22.82
N TYR A 209 -14.10 -18.80 22.32
CA TYR A 209 -13.02 -18.24 23.12
C TYR A 209 -13.53 -17.22 24.14
N ARG A 210 -14.55 -16.41 23.81
CA ARG A 210 -15.25 -15.57 24.81
C ARG A 210 -15.90 -16.41 25.90
N SER A 211 -16.53 -17.52 25.51
CA SER A 211 -17.16 -18.44 26.46
C SER A 211 -16.14 -19.08 27.38
N TYR A 212 -15.01 -19.54 26.84
CA TYR A 212 -13.87 -20.05 27.60
C TYR A 212 -13.41 -19.07 28.68
N ILE A 213 -13.18 -17.81 28.34
CA ILE A 213 -12.76 -16.78 29.32
C ILE A 213 -13.78 -16.62 30.45
N THR A 214 -15.08 -16.54 30.11
CA THR A 214 -16.15 -16.39 31.11
C THR A 214 -16.21 -17.60 32.04
N TYR A 215 -16.16 -18.81 31.50
CA TYR A 215 -16.23 -20.02 32.31
C TYR A 215 -14.98 -20.23 33.16
N SER A 216 -13.78 -20.00 32.64
CA SER A 216 -12.54 -20.09 33.42
C SER A 216 -12.49 -19.06 34.56
N ALA A 217 -13.03 -17.86 34.34
CA ALA A 217 -13.19 -16.88 35.42
C ALA A 217 -14.16 -17.36 36.51
N GLY A 218 -15.25 -18.03 36.11
CA GLY A 218 -16.17 -18.68 37.03
C GLY A 218 -15.54 -19.83 37.81
N GLU A 219 -14.79 -20.72 37.14
CA GLU A 219 -14.05 -21.80 37.79
C GLU A 219 -13.08 -21.26 38.85
N GLN A 220 -12.31 -20.22 38.50
CA GLN A 220 -11.40 -19.55 39.42
C GLN A 220 -12.13 -18.93 40.63
N LEU A 221 -13.27 -18.27 40.40
CA LEU A 221 -14.07 -17.65 41.45
C LEU A 221 -14.56 -18.67 42.48
N PHE A 222 -15.00 -19.85 42.05
CA PHE A 222 -15.43 -20.92 42.94
C PHE A 222 -14.30 -21.81 43.46
N GLY A 223 -13.04 -21.48 43.14
CA GLY A 223 -11.88 -22.29 43.53
C GLY A 223 -11.86 -23.68 42.88
N LEU A 224 -12.52 -23.83 41.74
CA LEU A 224 -12.49 -25.04 40.92
C LEU A 224 -11.18 -25.08 40.11
N PRO A 225 -10.67 -26.28 39.76
CA PRO A 225 -9.57 -26.40 38.83
C PRO A 225 -10.00 -25.85 37.47
N ILE A 226 -9.20 -24.97 36.88
CA ILE A 226 -9.48 -24.41 35.56
C ILE A 226 -9.33 -25.50 34.52
N THR A 227 -10.36 -25.70 33.70
CA THR A 227 -10.33 -26.68 32.61
C THR A 227 -9.45 -26.16 31.47
N GLU A 228 -8.28 -26.76 31.26
CA GLU A 228 -7.36 -26.33 30.20
C GLU A 228 -7.77 -26.84 28.81
N HIS A 229 -7.89 -25.93 27.84
CA HIS A 229 -8.15 -26.26 26.45
C HIS A 229 -6.96 -25.94 25.55
N THR A 230 -5.90 -26.75 25.64
CA THR A 230 -4.66 -26.57 24.85
C THR A 230 -4.91 -26.51 23.33
N ARG A 231 -5.84 -27.32 22.83
CA ARG A 231 -6.21 -27.34 21.40
C ARG A 231 -6.87 -26.03 20.95
N LEU A 232 -7.63 -25.36 21.81
CA LEU A 232 -8.23 -24.06 21.51
C LEU A 232 -7.12 -23.01 21.26
N ASP A 233 -6.06 -23.04 22.07
CA ASP A 233 -4.90 -22.15 21.91
C ASP A 233 -4.10 -22.43 20.65
N ASP A 234 -3.94 -23.70 20.27
CA ASP A 234 -3.26 -24.06 19.04
C ASP A 234 -4.06 -23.61 17.81
N ILE A 235 -5.38 -23.82 17.81
CA ILE A 235 -6.28 -23.31 16.75
C ILE A 235 -6.23 -21.78 16.71
N ARG A 236 -6.17 -21.09 17.85
CA ARG A 236 -6.01 -19.62 17.92
C ARG A 236 -4.75 -19.17 17.16
N LYS A 237 -3.62 -19.82 17.41
CA LYS A 237 -2.35 -19.51 16.73
C LYS A 237 -2.46 -19.80 15.23
N GLN A 238 -3.05 -20.92 14.85
CA GLN A 238 -3.25 -21.31 13.45
C GLN A 238 -4.16 -20.32 12.70
N LEU A 239 -5.33 -19.99 13.25
CA LEU A 239 -6.26 -19.01 12.70
C LEU A 239 -5.61 -17.64 12.49
N ASN A 240 -4.83 -17.16 13.46
CA ASN A 240 -4.08 -15.89 13.35
C ASN A 240 -3.05 -15.92 12.21
N LEU A 241 -2.38 -17.06 11.99
CA LEU A 241 -1.44 -17.23 10.89
C LEU A 241 -2.17 -17.27 9.54
N LEU A 242 -3.25 -18.06 9.45
CA LEU A 242 -4.09 -18.18 8.27
C LEU A 242 -4.71 -16.84 7.85
N GLN A 243 -5.15 -16.04 8.81
CA GLN A 243 -5.70 -14.70 8.56
C GLN A 243 -4.66 -13.81 7.87
N LYS A 244 -3.40 -13.81 8.34
CA LYS A 244 -2.33 -13.05 7.70
C LYS A 244 -2.07 -13.51 6.26
N LEU A 245 -2.08 -14.82 6.03
CA LEU A 245 -1.85 -15.40 4.70
C LEU A 245 -2.99 -15.04 3.74
N TYR A 246 -4.24 -15.36 4.09
CA TYR A 246 -5.38 -15.19 3.20
C TYR A 246 -5.76 -13.72 3.00
N LEU A 247 -5.50 -12.83 3.96
CA LEU A 247 -5.61 -11.38 3.74
C LEU A 247 -4.63 -10.89 2.67
N LEU A 248 -3.37 -11.34 2.72
CA LEU A 248 -2.39 -11.01 1.68
C LEU A 248 -2.78 -11.63 0.35
N TYR A 249 -3.17 -12.91 0.35
CA TYR A 249 -3.59 -13.65 -0.83
C TYR A 249 -4.74 -12.95 -1.55
N ASN A 250 -5.82 -12.60 -0.83
CA ASN A 250 -6.95 -11.87 -1.40
C ASN A 250 -6.56 -10.48 -1.91
N SER A 251 -5.65 -9.79 -1.21
CA SER A 251 -5.12 -8.51 -1.67
C SER A 251 -4.39 -8.64 -3.01
N VAL A 252 -3.58 -9.69 -3.18
CA VAL A 252 -2.88 -9.98 -4.44
C VAL A 252 -3.88 -10.35 -5.52
N LEU A 253 -4.83 -11.26 -5.26
CA LEU A 253 -5.85 -11.64 -6.25
C LEU A 253 -6.69 -10.45 -6.73
N ASN A 254 -7.21 -9.64 -5.81
CA ASN A 254 -8.06 -8.51 -6.17
C ASN A 254 -7.28 -7.47 -6.98
N LYS A 255 -6.02 -7.23 -6.61
CA LYS A 255 -5.18 -6.24 -7.29
C LYS A 255 -4.73 -6.74 -8.66
N THR A 256 -4.28 -8.00 -8.74
CA THR A 256 -3.91 -8.65 -10.00
C THR A 256 -5.09 -8.75 -10.95
N ALA A 257 -6.29 -9.10 -10.47
CA ALA A 257 -7.52 -9.07 -11.26
C ALA A 257 -7.80 -7.67 -11.82
N GLY A 258 -7.57 -6.61 -11.03
CA GLY A 258 -7.69 -5.23 -11.47
C GLY A 258 -6.72 -4.85 -12.60
N TYR A 259 -5.55 -5.49 -12.71
CA TYR A 259 -4.61 -5.25 -13.80
C TYR A 259 -5.18 -5.66 -15.15
N TYR A 260 -5.96 -6.74 -15.21
CA TYR A 260 -6.54 -7.25 -16.46
C TYR A 260 -7.46 -6.22 -17.14
N ASP A 261 -8.12 -5.38 -16.35
CA ASP A 261 -9.13 -4.44 -16.86
C ASP A 261 -8.52 -3.07 -17.26
N ILE A 262 -7.21 -2.89 -17.12
CA ILE A 262 -6.53 -1.65 -17.50
C ILE A 262 -6.47 -1.56 -19.04
N PRO A 263 -6.96 -0.47 -19.66
CA PRO A 263 -6.78 -0.21 -21.08
C PRO A 263 -5.30 -0.19 -21.44
N TRP A 264 -4.90 -0.85 -22.52
CA TRP A 264 -3.48 -1.01 -22.87
C TRP A 264 -2.74 0.33 -23.03
N SER A 265 -3.43 1.36 -23.53
CA SER A 265 -2.88 2.72 -23.67
C SER A 265 -2.51 3.36 -22.34
N ASP A 266 -3.14 2.94 -21.24
CA ASP A 266 -3.04 3.55 -19.92
C ASP A 266 -2.17 2.71 -18.97
N VAL A 267 -1.66 1.57 -19.44
CA VAL A 267 -0.82 0.66 -18.65
C VAL A 267 0.49 1.35 -18.27
N LYS A 268 0.78 1.35 -16.96
CA LYS A 268 2.04 1.85 -16.39
C LYS A 268 2.80 0.69 -15.76
N ILE A 269 3.72 0.10 -16.53
CA ILE A 269 4.47 -1.09 -16.12
C ILE A 269 5.29 -0.84 -14.85
N ASP A 270 5.90 0.34 -14.70
CA ASP A 270 6.65 0.71 -13.49
C ASP A 270 5.80 0.63 -12.21
N VAL A 271 4.54 1.08 -12.29
CA VAL A 271 3.62 1.06 -11.14
C VAL A 271 3.23 -0.36 -10.79
N ILE A 272 2.90 -1.18 -11.79
CA ILE A 272 2.55 -2.59 -11.60
C ILE A 272 3.76 -3.35 -11.01
N SER A 273 4.96 -3.12 -11.54
CA SER A 273 6.20 -3.73 -11.06
C SER A 273 6.47 -3.40 -9.58
N GLN A 274 6.35 -2.13 -9.19
CA GLN A 274 6.51 -1.71 -7.80
C GLN A 274 5.48 -2.37 -6.86
N GLU A 275 4.21 -2.42 -7.27
CA GLU A 275 3.15 -3.05 -6.47
C GLU A 275 3.38 -4.56 -6.30
N LEU A 276 3.82 -5.26 -7.36
CA LEU A 276 4.17 -6.68 -7.31
C LEU A 276 5.39 -6.93 -6.40
N GLN A 277 6.42 -6.10 -6.48
CA GLN A 277 7.59 -6.19 -5.60
C GLN A 277 7.23 -5.97 -4.13
N ASP A 278 6.30 -5.06 -3.84
CA ASP A 278 5.75 -4.85 -2.50
C ASP A 278 5.00 -6.08 -1.99
N PHE A 279 4.21 -6.74 -2.85
CA PHE A 279 3.55 -8.00 -2.50
C PHE A 279 4.55 -9.13 -2.24
N GLU A 280 5.61 -9.24 -3.04
CA GLU A 280 6.67 -10.23 -2.82
C GLU A 280 7.38 -9.98 -1.48
N ASN A 281 7.73 -8.73 -1.18
CA ASN A 281 8.33 -8.33 0.09
C ASN A 281 7.42 -8.67 1.28
N ARG A 282 6.10 -8.48 1.14
CA ARG A 282 5.11 -8.87 2.16
C ARG A 282 5.02 -10.39 2.29
N CYS A 283 5.09 -11.15 1.19
CA CYS A 283 5.12 -12.61 1.21
C CYS A 283 6.39 -13.15 1.91
N LEU A 284 7.54 -12.51 1.73
CA LEU A 284 8.80 -12.90 2.39
C LEU A 284 8.78 -12.63 3.90
N LYS A 285 8.09 -11.56 4.33
CA LYS A 285 7.89 -11.19 5.74
C LYS A 285 6.89 -12.10 6.48
N LEU A 286 6.16 -12.97 5.78
CA LEU A 286 5.28 -13.93 6.44
C LEU A 286 6.08 -14.92 7.30
N PRO A 287 5.55 -15.32 8.48
CA PRO A 287 6.16 -16.31 9.34
C PRO A 287 6.54 -17.61 8.60
N LYS A 288 7.71 -18.18 8.92
CA LYS A 288 8.21 -19.40 8.26
C LYS A 288 7.23 -20.58 8.32
N ALA A 289 6.46 -20.69 9.40
CA ALA A 289 5.44 -21.72 9.56
C ALA A 289 4.38 -21.70 8.44
N LEU A 290 4.12 -20.55 7.81
CA LEU A 290 3.16 -20.44 6.70
C LEU A 290 3.72 -20.94 5.37
N ARG A 291 5.04 -21.14 5.24
CA ARG A 291 5.66 -21.55 3.97
C ARG A 291 5.36 -23.00 3.60
N GLU A 292 4.91 -23.81 4.54
CA GLU A 292 4.50 -25.20 4.29
C GLU A 292 3.06 -25.30 3.76
N TYR A 293 2.35 -24.16 3.64
CA TYR A 293 0.95 -24.13 3.28
C TYR A 293 0.82 -24.05 1.76
N PRO A 294 -0.03 -24.89 1.11
CA PRO A 294 -0.20 -24.85 -0.34
C PRO A 294 -0.61 -23.47 -0.88
N ALA A 295 -1.42 -22.72 -0.14
CA ALA A 295 -1.82 -21.36 -0.51
C ALA A 295 -0.64 -20.37 -0.52
N TYR A 296 0.41 -20.59 0.26
CA TYR A 296 1.62 -19.78 0.20
C TYR A 296 2.41 -20.03 -1.08
N ASP A 297 2.58 -21.31 -1.45
CA ASP A 297 3.29 -21.69 -2.68
C ASP A 297 2.55 -21.18 -3.92
N ASP A 298 1.23 -21.31 -3.95
CA ASP A 298 0.39 -20.81 -5.03
C ASP A 298 0.45 -19.27 -5.17
N LEU A 299 0.43 -18.55 -4.04
CA LEU A 299 0.62 -17.10 -4.02
C LEU A 299 1.99 -16.70 -4.58
N ARG A 300 3.04 -17.41 -4.15
CA ARG A 300 4.41 -17.18 -4.60
C ARG A 300 4.57 -17.46 -6.09
N GLN A 301 3.98 -18.55 -6.58
CA GLN A 301 4.02 -18.91 -8.00
C GLN A 301 3.27 -17.88 -8.84
N THR A 302 2.12 -17.39 -8.37
CA THR A 302 1.38 -16.30 -9.03
C THR A 302 2.24 -15.05 -9.18
N LEU A 303 2.88 -14.60 -8.10
CA LEU A 303 3.78 -13.44 -8.14
C LEU A 303 5.00 -13.67 -9.04
N ALA A 304 5.61 -14.86 -9.01
CA ALA A 304 6.75 -15.20 -9.85
C ALA A 304 6.40 -15.21 -11.35
N ASN A 305 5.20 -15.68 -11.71
CA ASN A 305 4.73 -15.64 -13.10
C ASN A 305 4.57 -14.19 -13.59
N PHE A 306 4.04 -13.30 -12.75
CA PHE A 306 3.95 -11.88 -13.09
C PHE A 306 5.34 -11.26 -13.23
N ASP A 307 6.26 -11.53 -12.31
CA ASP A 307 7.64 -11.01 -12.34
C ASP A 307 8.36 -11.38 -13.65
N GLN A 308 8.17 -12.60 -14.15
CA GLN A 308 8.70 -13.02 -15.45
C GLN A 308 8.07 -12.30 -16.64
N ILE A 309 6.79 -11.94 -16.57
CA ILE A 309 6.06 -11.27 -17.66
C ILE A 309 6.39 -9.77 -17.73
N ILE A 310 6.69 -9.12 -16.60
CA ILE A 310 6.92 -7.67 -16.53
C ILE A 310 7.95 -7.15 -17.56
N PRO A 311 9.15 -7.75 -17.71
CA PRO A 311 10.11 -7.31 -18.72
C PRO A 311 9.58 -7.36 -20.16
N LEU A 312 8.77 -8.37 -20.48
CA LEU A 312 8.14 -8.47 -21.81
C LEU A 312 7.11 -7.35 -22.01
N LEU A 313 6.30 -7.04 -20.99
CA LEU A 313 5.33 -5.96 -21.08
C LEU A 313 6.00 -4.59 -21.25
N GLU A 314 7.13 -4.36 -20.58
CA GLU A 314 7.93 -3.15 -20.76
C GLU A 314 8.42 -3.01 -22.22
N LEU A 315 8.92 -4.11 -22.81
CA LEU A 315 9.33 -4.12 -24.21
C LEU A 315 8.15 -3.94 -25.17
N MET A 316 7.00 -4.56 -24.89
CA MET A 316 5.79 -4.49 -25.71
C MET A 316 5.11 -3.12 -25.68
N THR A 317 5.22 -2.36 -24.58
CA THR A 317 4.70 -0.98 -24.48
C THR A 317 5.59 0.04 -25.20
N ASN A 318 6.77 -0.37 -25.69
CA ASN A 318 7.68 0.54 -26.37
C ASN A 318 7.05 1.11 -27.66
N PRO A 319 7.08 2.44 -27.88
CA PRO A 319 6.48 3.09 -29.05
C PRO A 319 7.15 2.71 -30.38
N ALA A 320 8.30 2.03 -30.35
CA ALA A 320 8.90 1.44 -31.54
C ALA A 320 8.05 0.31 -32.14
N MET A 321 7.15 -0.29 -31.35
CA MET A 321 6.25 -1.36 -31.78
C MET A 321 5.22 -0.86 -32.82
N ARG A 322 5.46 -1.22 -34.08
CA ARG A 322 4.52 -1.03 -35.22
C ARG A 322 3.63 -2.26 -35.49
N GLU A 323 2.57 -2.07 -36.26
CA GLU A 323 1.60 -3.10 -36.70
C GLU A 323 2.26 -4.42 -37.16
N ARG A 324 3.37 -4.35 -37.90
CA ARG A 324 4.12 -5.54 -38.36
C ARG A 324 4.65 -6.42 -37.23
N HIS A 325 5.06 -5.84 -36.10
CA HIS A 325 5.53 -6.58 -34.93
C HIS A 325 4.36 -7.23 -34.21
N TRP A 326 3.25 -6.49 -34.05
CA TRP A 326 2.01 -7.03 -33.48
C TRP A 326 1.45 -8.19 -34.31
N LYS A 327 1.54 -8.13 -35.65
CA LYS A 327 1.21 -9.27 -36.53
C LYS A 327 2.13 -10.49 -36.33
N ARG A 328 3.44 -10.27 -36.12
CA ARG A 328 4.40 -11.34 -35.82
C ARG A 328 4.06 -12.00 -34.46
N LEU A 329 3.80 -11.18 -33.44
CA LEU A 329 3.36 -11.66 -32.12
C LEU A 329 2.04 -12.43 -32.21
N ALA A 330 1.10 -11.94 -33.01
CA ALA A 330 -0.19 -12.61 -33.21
C ALA A 330 -0.04 -13.99 -33.88
N THR A 331 0.86 -14.08 -34.86
CA THR A 331 1.17 -15.34 -35.55
C THR A 331 1.86 -16.33 -34.61
N LEU A 332 2.77 -15.85 -33.77
CA LEU A 332 3.53 -16.66 -32.81
C LEU A 332 2.64 -17.20 -31.69
N THR A 333 1.81 -16.34 -31.09
CA THR A 333 0.98 -16.67 -29.92
C THR A 333 -0.38 -17.25 -30.27
N GLY A 334 -0.79 -17.20 -31.55
CA GLY A 334 -2.11 -17.61 -32.00
C GLY A 334 -3.26 -16.70 -31.56
N ARG A 335 -2.97 -15.49 -31.04
CA ARG A 335 -3.97 -14.51 -30.60
C ARG A 335 -3.92 -13.22 -31.41
N SER A 336 -5.06 -12.56 -31.62
CA SER A 336 -5.09 -11.24 -32.27
C SER A 336 -4.81 -10.12 -31.26
N PHE A 337 -3.92 -9.19 -31.61
CA PHE A 337 -3.64 -7.99 -30.82
C PHE A 337 -4.14 -6.75 -31.55
N ASN A 338 -5.29 -6.23 -31.14
CA ASN A 338 -5.92 -5.05 -31.75
C ASN A 338 -5.56 -3.79 -30.96
N VAL A 339 -4.30 -3.37 -31.03
CA VAL A 339 -3.75 -2.32 -30.15
C VAL A 339 -4.39 -0.94 -30.35
N ASP A 340 -4.96 -0.69 -31.52
CA ASP A 340 -5.65 0.56 -31.86
C ASP A 340 -7.12 0.59 -31.37
N ASP A 341 -7.63 -0.50 -30.82
CA ASP A 341 -8.99 -0.58 -30.29
C ASP A 341 -9.04 -0.01 -28.86
N SER A 342 -10.01 0.86 -28.59
CA SER A 342 -10.26 1.40 -27.25
C SER A 342 -10.66 0.34 -26.22
N GLU A 343 -11.17 -0.81 -26.68
CA GLU A 343 -11.50 -1.95 -25.81
C GLU A 343 -10.30 -2.87 -25.54
N PHE A 344 -9.14 -2.61 -26.14
CA PHE A 344 -7.95 -3.43 -25.94
C PHE A 344 -7.32 -3.20 -24.56
N THR A 345 -7.32 -4.26 -23.75
CA THR A 345 -6.88 -4.22 -22.34
C THR A 345 -5.68 -5.10 -22.10
N LEU A 346 -5.02 -4.91 -20.97
CA LEU A 346 -3.91 -5.76 -20.53
C LEU A 346 -4.30 -7.24 -20.47
N ARG A 347 -5.58 -7.57 -20.20
CA ARG A 347 -6.11 -8.93 -20.29
C ARG A 347 -5.80 -9.62 -21.60
N ASN A 348 -5.99 -8.93 -22.73
CA ASN A 348 -5.81 -9.52 -24.04
C ASN A 348 -4.35 -9.98 -24.28
N ILE A 349 -3.40 -9.34 -23.58
CA ILE A 349 -1.97 -9.65 -23.64
C ILE A 349 -1.60 -10.72 -22.62
N LEU A 350 -2.05 -10.58 -21.36
CA LEU A 350 -1.72 -11.53 -20.28
C LEU A 350 -2.30 -12.93 -20.51
N GLU A 351 -3.42 -13.03 -21.21
CA GLU A 351 -4.00 -14.33 -21.55
C GLU A 351 -3.28 -15.02 -22.73
N ALA A 352 -2.40 -14.30 -23.45
CA ALA A 352 -1.56 -14.90 -24.48
C ALA A 352 -0.45 -15.74 -23.82
N PRO A 353 0.00 -16.85 -24.44
CA PRO A 353 1.07 -17.69 -23.92
C PRO A 353 2.46 -17.03 -24.11
N LEU A 354 2.66 -15.84 -23.55
CA LEU A 354 3.89 -15.05 -23.71
C LEU A 354 5.10 -15.75 -23.10
N LEU A 355 4.92 -16.37 -21.93
CA LEU A 355 6.00 -17.09 -21.23
C LEU A 355 6.43 -18.36 -21.96
N GLU A 356 5.53 -19.02 -22.71
CA GLU A 356 5.87 -20.20 -23.51
C GLU A 356 6.76 -19.83 -24.72
N HIS A 357 6.68 -18.58 -25.17
CA HIS A 357 7.42 -18.03 -26.31
C HIS A 357 8.32 -16.86 -25.90
N TYR A 358 8.85 -16.87 -24.68
CA TYR A 358 9.56 -15.72 -24.08
C TYR A 358 10.63 -15.12 -25.00
N ASP A 359 11.59 -15.95 -25.43
CA ASP A 359 12.74 -15.52 -26.22
C ASP A 359 12.33 -14.93 -27.58
N ASP A 360 11.31 -15.53 -28.21
CA ASP A 360 10.79 -15.08 -29.51
C ASP A 360 10.01 -13.76 -29.39
N VAL A 361 9.22 -13.60 -28.32
CA VAL A 361 8.52 -12.34 -28.01
C VAL A 361 9.52 -11.23 -27.72
N GLU A 362 10.56 -11.53 -26.94
CA GLU A 362 11.65 -10.61 -26.64
C GLU A 362 12.38 -10.16 -27.92
N ASP A 363 12.78 -11.09 -28.79
CA ASP A 363 13.45 -10.74 -30.06
C ASP A 363 12.56 -9.89 -30.96
N ILE A 364 11.25 -10.15 -31.03
CA ILE A 364 10.32 -9.30 -31.80
C ILE A 364 10.31 -7.87 -31.25
N CYS A 365 10.23 -7.69 -29.93
CA CYS A 365 10.19 -6.35 -29.35
C CYS A 365 11.53 -5.62 -29.46
N ILE A 366 12.66 -6.32 -29.26
CA ILE A 366 14.00 -5.78 -29.50
C ILE A 366 14.17 -5.41 -30.98
N SER A 367 13.64 -6.22 -31.90
CA SER A 367 13.68 -5.92 -33.33
C SER A 367 12.97 -4.60 -33.64
N ALA A 368 11.86 -4.30 -32.98
CA ALA A 368 11.16 -3.03 -33.15
C ALA A 368 12.03 -1.84 -32.73
N ILE A 369 12.70 -1.92 -31.58
CA ILE A 369 13.60 -0.87 -31.09
C ILE A 369 14.75 -0.65 -32.08
N LYS A 370 15.38 -1.74 -32.56
CA LYS A 370 16.47 -1.65 -33.54
C LYS A 370 16.02 -1.14 -34.91
N GLU A 371 14.80 -1.49 -35.34
CA GLU A 371 14.19 -0.96 -36.55
C GLU A 371 13.94 0.54 -36.44
N GLN A 372 13.46 1.04 -35.29
CA GLN A 372 13.27 2.47 -35.07
C GLN A 372 14.60 3.24 -35.13
N ASP A 373 15.69 2.67 -34.60
CA ASP A 373 17.02 3.27 -34.70
C ASP A 373 17.49 3.39 -36.17
N ILE A 374 17.25 2.36 -36.98
CA ILE A 374 17.55 2.37 -38.42
C ILE A 374 16.71 3.45 -39.12
N GLU A 375 15.41 3.49 -38.85
CA GLU A 375 14.49 4.48 -39.41
C GLU A 375 14.94 5.91 -39.10
N ARG A 376 15.25 6.20 -37.83
CA ARG A 376 15.72 7.51 -37.39
C ARG A 376 17.02 7.91 -38.07
N LYS A 377 18.01 7.01 -38.15
CA LYS A 377 19.28 7.29 -38.83
C LYS A 377 19.08 7.56 -40.32
N LEU A 378 18.22 6.77 -40.98
CA LEU A 378 17.92 6.96 -42.40
C LEU A 378 17.19 8.28 -42.67
N ILE A 379 16.23 8.66 -41.82
CA ILE A 379 15.54 9.96 -41.91
C ILE A 379 16.52 11.10 -41.73
N ASN A 380 17.42 11.03 -40.73
CA ASN A 380 18.42 12.05 -40.49
C ASN A 380 19.35 12.24 -41.70
N LEU A 381 19.86 11.14 -42.29
CA LEU A 381 20.70 11.22 -43.48
C LEU A 381 19.94 11.81 -44.68
N LYS A 382 18.68 11.41 -44.90
CA LYS A 382 17.84 12.00 -45.96
C LYS A 382 17.64 13.51 -45.74
N SER A 383 17.43 13.93 -44.50
CA SER A 383 17.26 15.34 -44.12
C SER A 383 18.56 16.14 -44.31
N GLU A 384 19.70 15.59 -43.91
CA GLU A 384 21.01 16.21 -44.07
C GLU A 384 21.30 16.51 -45.54
N TRP A 385 21.10 15.51 -46.41
CA TRP A 385 21.32 15.67 -47.86
C TRP A 385 20.27 16.52 -48.57
N SER A 386 19.09 16.71 -47.97
CA SER A 386 18.11 17.66 -48.50
C SER A 386 18.52 19.12 -48.32
N ALA A 387 19.44 19.40 -47.38
CA ALA A 387 19.95 20.73 -47.09
C ALA A 387 21.29 21.04 -47.78
N GLN A 388 21.96 20.05 -48.39
CA GLN A 388 23.25 20.27 -49.05
C GLN A 388 23.07 20.92 -50.43
N GLU A 389 23.78 22.02 -50.65
CA GLU A 389 23.78 22.79 -51.89
C GLU A 389 25.21 23.00 -52.40
N PHE A 390 25.37 23.08 -53.72
CA PHE A 390 26.62 23.49 -54.34
C PHE A 390 26.85 24.99 -54.14
N GLU A 391 28.10 25.35 -53.87
CA GLU A 391 28.57 26.73 -53.86
C GLU A 391 29.43 27.00 -55.08
N PHE A 392 29.32 28.21 -55.63
CA PHE A 392 30.00 28.61 -56.86
C PHE A 392 31.02 29.73 -56.60
N VAL A 393 32.01 29.83 -57.49
CA VAL A 393 33.08 30.84 -57.44
C VAL A 393 33.18 31.54 -58.80
N GLN A 394 33.40 32.85 -58.74
CA GLN A 394 33.60 33.68 -59.92
C GLN A 394 34.91 33.32 -60.65
N PHE A 395 34.81 33.10 -61.96
CA PHE A 395 35.95 32.89 -62.85
C PHE A 395 36.26 34.15 -63.66
N LYS A 396 37.33 34.86 -63.27
CA LYS A 396 37.77 36.10 -63.93
C LYS A 396 36.57 37.08 -64.08
N HIS A 397 36.34 37.61 -65.29
CA HIS A 397 35.20 38.47 -65.60
C HIS A 397 34.01 37.72 -66.23
N ARG A 398 34.02 36.37 -66.24
CA ARG A 398 33.04 35.54 -66.97
C ARG A 398 31.87 35.05 -66.10
N GLY A 399 31.81 35.44 -64.83
CA GLY A 399 30.77 35.05 -63.88
C GLY A 399 31.12 33.79 -63.08
N GLU A 400 30.15 33.21 -62.39
CA GLU A 400 30.28 32.03 -61.53
C GLU A 400 30.31 30.74 -62.37
N LEU A 401 31.48 30.44 -62.92
CA LEU A 401 31.68 29.27 -63.81
C LEU A 401 32.45 28.13 -63.14
N LEU A 402 32.68 28.20 -61.83
CA LEU A 402 33.38 27.16 -61.06
C LEU A 402 32.57 26.74 -59.84
N LEU A 403 32.61 25.45 -59.51
CA LEU A 403 32.30 24.95 -58.18
C LEU A 403 33.38 25.40 -57.19
N ARG A 404 32.97 25.78 -55.98
CA ARG A 404 33.87 26.10 -54.87
C ARG A 404 34.59 24.83 -54.41
N GLY A 405 35.91 24.76 -54.64
CA GLY A 405 36.69 23.55 -54.44
C GLY A 405 36.74 23.05 -52.99
N ASP A 406 36.94 23.94 -52.02
CA ASP A 406 36.96 23.63 -50.59
C ASP A 406 35.62 23.05 -50.12
N HIS A 407 34.50 23.74 -50.37
CA HIS A 407 33.15 23.25 -50.05
C HIS A 407 32.81 21.93 -50.76
N THR A 408 33.20 21.79 -52.04
CA THR A 408 32.92 20.56 -52.80
C THR A 408 33.69 19.35 -52.25
N LEU A 409 34.92 19.54 -51.78
CA LEU A 409 35.69 18.47 -51.12
C LEU A 409 35.07 18.08 -49.77
N GLU A 410 34.53 19.03 -49.01
CA GLU A 410 33.76 18.74 -47.79
C GLU A 410 32.50 17.92 -48.10
N LEU A 411 31.78 18.25 -49.18
CA LEU A 411 30.63 17.48 -49.65
C LEU A 411 31.01 16.03 -50.03
N ILE A 412 32.15 15.82 -50.70
CA ILE A 412 32.65 14.48 -51.02
C ILE A 412 32.95 13.70 -49.72
N SER A 413 33.67 14.32 -48.77
CA SER A 413 33.96 13.68 -47.47
C SER A 413 32.67 13.29 -46.73
N LEU A 414 31.68 14.19 -46.70
CA LEU A 414 30.36 13.92 -46.10
C LEU A 414 29.63 12.77 -46.81
N MET A 415 29.81 12.64 -48.13
CA MET A 415 29.22 11.59 -48.94
C MET A 415 29.84 10.23 -48.65
N GLU A 416 31.16 10.16 -48.53
CA GLU A 416 31.88 8.96 -48.11
C GLU A 416 31.41 8.49 -46.72
N ASP A 417 31.34 9.41 -45.75
CA ASP A 417 30.84 9.13 -44.40
C ASP A 417 29.39 8.63 -44.42
N SER A 418 28.53 9.29 -45.21
CA SER A 418 27.13 8.90 -45.39
C SER A 418 26.99 7.51 -46.02
N LEU A 419 27.82 7.19 -47.02
CA LEU A 419 27.85 5.88 -47.67
C LEU A 419 28.31 4.79 -46.70
N MET A 420 29.33 5.06 -45.87
CA MET A 420 29.74 4.14 -44.80
C MET A 420 28.62 3.91 -43.78
N ALA A 421 27.92 4.98 -43.37
CA ALA A 421 26.78 4.88 -42.47
C ALA A 421 25.65 4.03 -43.07
N LEU A 422 25.31 4.24 -44.34
CA LEU A 422 24.29 3.46 -45.05
C LEU A 422 24.70 1.99 -45.26
N ALA A 423 25.97 1.72 -45.55
CA ALA A 423 26.50 0.36 -45.64
C ALA A 423 26.38 -0.37 -44.29
N SER A 424 26.67 0.33 -43.18
CA SER A 424 26.45 -0.19 -41.82
C SER A 424 24.97 -0.50 -41.58
N LEU A 425 24.05 0.41 -41.94
CA LEU A 425 22.60 0.15 -41.84
C LEU A 425 22.15 -1.05 -42.69
N LEU A 426 22.72 -1.23 -43.89
CA LEU A 426 22.40 -2.35 -44.79
C LEU A 426 22.95 -3.70 -44.29
N SER A 427 24.02 -3.67 -43.50
CA SER A 427 24.59 -4.86 -42.85
C SER A 427 23.85 -5.27 -41.57
N ASN A 428 23.08 -4.36 -40.97
CA ASN A 428 22.33 -4.61 -39.75
C ASN A 428 21.20 -5.62 -40.02
N ARG A 429 21.13 -6.72 -39.25
CA ARG A 429 20.12 -7.79 -39.44
C ARG A 429 18.66 -7.31 -39.46
N TYR A 430 18.36 -6.18 -38.84
CA TYR A 430 17.01 -5.62 -38.73
C TYR A 430 16.61 -4.70 -39.90
N ASN A 431 17.41 -4.60 -40.97
CA ASN A 431 17.14 -3.68 -42.08
C ASN A 431 16.01 -4.12 -43.01
N ALA A 432 15.46 -5.33 -42.87
CA ALA A 432 14.55 -5.91 -43.86
C ALA A 432 13.42 -4.97 -44.33
N PRO A 433 12.74 -4.19 -43.45
CA PRO A 433 11.72 -3.23 -43.88
C PRO A 433 12.27 -2.03 -44.67
N PHE A 434 13.53 -1.64 -44.43
CA PHE A 434 14.17 -0.43 -44.98
C PHE A 434 15.16 -0.72 -46.11
N ARG A 435 15.44 -2.00 -46.40
CA ARG A 435 16.49 -2.43 -47.34
C ARG A 435 16.41 -1.71 -48.68
N LYS A 436 15.22 -1.64 -49.27
CA LYS A 436 14.99 -1.00 -50.57
C LYS A 436 15.29 0.50 -50.53
N ASP A 437 14.88 1.16 -49.47
CA ASP A 437 15.10 2.59 -49.27
C ASP A 437 16.58 2.92 -49.06
N ILE A 438 17.28 2.12 -48.25
CA ILE A 438 18.71 2.24 -48.00
C ILE A 438 19.48 2.04 -49.32
N GLN A 439 19.18 0.98 -50.07
CA GLN A 439 19.83 0.70 -51.35
C GLN A 439 19.62 1.80 -52.39
N ASN A 440 18.39 2.34 -52.49
CA ASN A 440 18.11 3.47 -53.36
C ASN A 440 18.96 4.68 -52.96
N PHE A 441 19.03 5.00 -51.67
CA PHE A 441 19.80 6.15 -51.21
C PHE A 441 21.31 5.98 -51.38
N ILE A 442 21.85 4.77 -51.19
CA ILE A 442 23.24 4.43 -51.54
C ILE A 442 23.50 4.67 -53.03
N SER A 443 22.63 4.18 -53.92
CA SER A 443 22.80 4.38 -55.36
C SER A 443 22.77 5.86 -55.73
N ARG A 444 21.89 6.65 -55.13
CA ARG A 444 21.80 8.10 -55.37
C ARG A 444 23.08 8.81 -54.95
N LEU A 445 23.60 8.54 -53.76
CA LEU A 445 24.84 9.14 -53.27
C LEU A 445 26.06 8.69 -54.08
N SER A 446 26.20 7.38 -54.35
CA SER A 446 27.32 6.85 -55.14
C SER A 446 27.38 7.50 -56.54
N ASN A 447 26.24 7.57 -57.23
CA ASN A 447 26.16 8.20 -58.54
C ASN A 447 26.46 9.70 -58.48
N SER A 448 25.98 10.40 -57.44
CA SER A 448 26.34 11.80 -57.21
C SER A 448 27.83 11.98 -56.96
N ASN A 449 28.48 11.10 -56.20
CA ASN A 449 29.92 11.17 -55.93
C ASN A 449 30.73 11.07 -57.23
N GLU A 450 30.42 10.06 -58.06
CA GLU A 450 31.08 9.86 -59.36
C GLU A 450 30.92 11.08 -60.27
N ILE A 451 29.73 11.70 -60.30
CA ILE A 451 29.47 12.90 -61.09
C ILE A 451 30.28 14.08 -60.56
N ILE A 452 30.35 14.29 -59.25
CA ILE A 452 31.10 15.41 -58.64
C ILE A 452 32.61 15.26 -58.92
N GLU A 453 33.17 14.07 -58.77
CA GLU A 453 34.58 13.80 -59.05
C GLU A 453 34.92 14.09 -60.52
N GLN A 454 34.09 13.60 -61.46
CA GLN A 454 34.23 13.91 -62.88
C GLN A 454 34.08 15.41 -63.16
N TRP A 455 33.14 16.08 -62.48
CA TRP A 455 32.91 17.52 -62.63
C TRP A 455 34.15 18.32 -62.20
N LEU A 456 34.74 18.01 -61.05
CA LEU A 456 35.98 18.65 -60.60
C LEU A 456 37.15 18.36 -61.54
N ALA A 457 37.26 17.14 -62.07
CA ALA A 457 38.29 16.79 -63.04
C ALA A 457 38.14 17.60 -64.34
N VAL A 458 36.92 17.69 -64.90
CA VAL A 458 36.61 18.52 -66.08
C VAL A 458 36.89 19.98 -65.78
N GLN A 459 36.49 20.48 -64.60
CA GLN A 459 36.73 21.86 -64.17
C GLN A 459 38.22 22.20 -64.19
N ASN A 460 39.05 21.37 -63.58
CA ASN A 460 40.50 21.61 -63.49
C ASN A 460 41.17 21.62 -64.88
N LEU A 461 40.80 20.67 -65.74
CA LEU A 461 41.34 20.61 -67.10
C LEU A 461 40.82 21.76 -67.98
N TRP A 462 39.55 22.15 -67.82
CA TRP A 462 38.97 23.31 -68.50
C TRP A 462 39.66 24.61 -68.08
N ILE A 463 39.92 24.85 -66.79
CA ILE A 463 40.66 26.03 -66.32
C ILE A 463 42.05 26.09 -66.98
N TYR A 464 42.76 24.97 -67.03
CA TYR A 464 44.07 24.88 -67.66
C TYR A 464 44.01 25.23 -69.15
N LEU A 465 43.10 24.60 -69.91
CA LEU A 465 42.97 24.81 -71.35
C LEU A 465 42.37 26.17 -71.72
N GLU A 466 41.55 26.77 -70.85
CA GLU A 466 41.02 28.13 -71.03
C GLU A 466 42.16 29.14 -71.07
N ALA A 467 43.13 29.04 -70.15
CA ALA A 467 44.31 29.90 -70.14
C ALA A 467 45.15 29.76 -71.43
N VAL A 468 45.18 28.57 -72.03
CA VAL A 468 45.94 28.26 -73.25
C VAL A 468 45.23 28.77 -74.52
N PHE A 469 43.93 28.48 -74.68
CA PHE A 469 43.19 28.71 -75.92
C PHE A 469 42.43 30.05 -75.96
N ILE A 470 42.11 30.67 -74.82
CA ILE A 470 41.45 31.99 -74.77
C ILE A 470 42.47 33.11 -74.52
N GLY A 471 43.55 32.81 -73.78
CA GLY A 471 44.53 33.81 -73.35
C GLY A 471 45.75 34.03 -74.26
N GLY A 472 46.00 33.20 -75.28
CA GLY A 472 47.30 33.18 -75.99
C GLY A 472 47.27 33.03 -77.51
N ASP A 473 48.44 33.20 -78.13
CA ASP A 473 48.65 33.04 -79.58
C ASP A 473 48.53 31.59 -80.08
N ILE A 474 48.50 30.61 -79.16
CA ILE A 474 48.36 29.16 -79.45
C ILE A 474 47.06 28.86 -80.20
N ALA A 475 45.98 29.60 -79.92
CA ALA A 475 44.72 29.46 -80.63
C ALA A 475 44.82 29.73 -82.15
N ARG A 476 45.77 30.59 -82.57
CA ARG A 476 46.06 30.85 -83.99
C ARG A 476 46.90 29.75 -84.62
N GLN A 477 47.72 29.06 -83.83
CA GLN A 477 48.58 27.96 -84.29
C GLN A 477 47.80 26.64 -84.43
N LEU A 478 46.82 26.40 -83.55
CA LEU A 478 45.98 25.19 -83.53
C LEU A 478 44.49 25.54 -83.70
N PRO A 479 44.06 26.00 -84.88
CA PRO A 479 42.68 26.50 -85.08
C PRO A 479 41.61 25.42 -84.97
N GLN A 480 41.93 24.15 -85.25
CA GLN A 480 40.98 23.04 -85.08
C GLN A 480 40.70 22.76 -83.60
N GLU A 481 41.74 22.73 -82.77
CA GLU A 481 41.59 22.50 -81.32
C GLU A 481 41.03 23.74 -80.61
N ALA A 482 41.33 24.95 -81.08
CA ALA A 482 40.65 26.16 -80.62
C ALA A 482 39.13 26.11 -80.87
N LYS A 483 38.71 25.63 -82.04
CA LYS A 483 37.28 25.43 -82.35
C LYS A 483 36.66 24.32 -81.48
N ARG A 484 37.39 23.24 -81.23
CA ARG A 484 36.95 22.16 -80.32
C ARG A 484 36.76 22.68 -78.90
N PHE A 485 37.75 23.40 -78.37
CA PHE A 485 37.69 24.02 -77.05
C PHE A 485 36.53 25.02 -76.94
N ALA A 486 36.26 25.82 -77.96
CA ALA A 486 35.10 26.74 -77.95
C ALA A 486 33.75 26.02 -77.81
N ASN A 487 33.60 24.82 -78.41
CA ASN A 487 32.39 24.01 -78.23
C ASN A 487 32.29 23.41 -76.81
N VAL A 488 33.43 23.01 -76.25
CA VAL A 488 33.51 22.54 -74.85
C VAL A 488 33.16 23.67 -73.89
N ASP A 489 33.73 24.85 -74.09
CA ASP A 489 33.47 26.06 -73.29
C ASP A 489 31.99 26.44 -73.28
N LYS A 490 31.33 26.40 -74.43
CA LYS A 490 29.88 26.64 -74.52
C LYS A 490 29.07 25.60 -73.73
N SER A 491 29.46 24.32 -73.81
CA SER A 491 28.82 23.24 -73.05
C SER A 491 29.08 23.35 -71.55
N TRP A 492 30.28 23.76 -71.15
CA TRP A 492 30.65 24.03 -69.77
C TRP A 492 29.80 25.16 -69.17
N CYS A 493 29.66 26.29 -69.87
CA CYS A 493 28.78 27.37 -69.43
C CYS A 493 27.32 26.91 -69.26
N ARG A 494 26.83 26.01 -70.13
CA ARG A 494 25.48 25.44 -70.01
C ARG A 494 25.33 24.54 -68.78
N ILE A 495 26.34 23.73 -68.48
CA ILE A 495 26.39 22.90 -67.26
C ILE A 495 26.35 23.80 -66.02
N MET A 496 27.20 24.83 -65.97
CA MET A 496 27.26 25.76 -64.84
C MET A 496 25.96 26.57 -64.66
N GLN A 497 25.35 27.05 -65.75
CA GLN A 497 24.07 27.75 -65.68
C GLN A 497 22.98 26.87 -65.06
N ARG A 498 22.89 25.61 -65.50
CA ARG A 498 21.92 24.67 -64.93
C ARG A 498 22.21 24.38 -63.46
N ALA A 499 23.48 24.26 -63.09
CA ALA A 499 23.87 24.05 -61.70
C ALA A 499 23.40 25.20 -60.78
N HIS A 500 23.33 26.42 -61.30
CA HIS A 500 22.76 27.56 -60.57
C HIS A 500 21.24 27.50 -60.45
N GLU A 501 20.55 26.95 -61.46
CA GLU A 501 19.10 26.73 -61.42
C GLU A 501 18.71 25.59 -60.46
N THR A 502 19.63 24.68 -60.15
CA THR A 502 19.41 23.57 -59.22
C THR A 502 20.65 23.38 -58.34
N THR A 503 20.70 24.10 -57.22
CA THR A 503 21.86 24.11 -56.32
C THR A 503 21.94 22.87 -55.44
N HIS A 504 20.81 22.24 -55.08
CA HIS A 504 20.79 21.02 -54.25
C HIS A 504 21.62 19.89 -54.86
N VAL A 505 22.61 19.39 -54.12
CA VAL A 505 23.67 18.51 -54.63
C VAL A 505 23.11 17.26 -55.33
N LEU A 506 22.22 16.53 -54.63
CA LEU A 506 21.63 15.31 -55.18
C LEU A 506 20.75 15.61 -56.41
N THR A 507 19.86 16.60 -56.34
CA THR A 507 18.95 16.93 -57.45
C THR A 507 19.72 17.44 -58.67
N CYS A 508 20.81 18.17 -58.46
CA CYS A 508 21.68 18.65 -59.53
C CYS A 508 22.38 17.50 -60.26
N CYS A 509 22.98 16.56 -59.50
CA CYS A 509 23.74 15.46 -60.06
C CYS A 509 22.87 14.40 -60.75
N ILE A 510 21.79 13.98 -60.11
CA ILE A 510 20.98 12.81 -60.54
C ILE A 510 19.54 13.18 -60.90
N GLY A 511 19.20 14.47 -60.99
CA GLY A 511 17.87 14.92 -61.41
C GLY A 511 17.57 14.61 -62.87
N ASP A 512 18.60 14.53 -63.70
CA ASP A 512 18.55 13.88 -65.02
C ASP A 512 19.91 13.33 -65.44
N GLU A 513 19.98 12.71 -66.62
CA GLU A 513 21.20 12.08 -67.15
C GLU A 513 22.14 13.07 -67.87
N MET A 514 21.87 14.38 -67.83
CA MET A 514 22.66 15.34 -68.61
C MET A 514 24.11 15.38 -68.15
N LEU A 515 24.35 15.48 -66.84
CA LEU A 515 25.72 15.54 -66.30
C LEU A 515 26.47 14.23 -66.51
N SER A 516 25.79 13.08 -66.33
CA SER A 516 26.39 11.76 -66.54
C SER A 516 26.82 11.52 -67.98
N HIS A 517 26.17 12.14 -68.98
CA HIS A 517 26.56 12.00 -70.40
C HIS A 517 27.51 13.11 -70.86
N LEU A 518 27.29 14.36 -70.43
CA LEU A 518 28.09 15.50 -70.90
C LEU A 518 29.47 15.55 -70.25
N LEU A 519 29.61 15.29 -68.95
CA LEU A 519 30.92 15.40 -68.28
C LEU A 519 31.97 14.45 -68.87
N PRO A 520 31.69 13.15 -69.11
CA PRO A 520 32.64 12.26 -69.79
C PRO A 520 32.98 12.73 -71.20
N HIS A 521 32.00 13.22 -71.97
CA HIS A 521 32.24 13.74 -73.31
C HIS A 521 33.13 14.98 -73.28
N LEU A 522 32.89 15.93 -72.38
CA LEU A 522 33.73 17.11 -72.21
C LEU A 522 35.15 16.72 -71.80
N MET A 523 35.30 15.75 -70.88
CA MET A 523 36.60 15.23 -70.49
C MET A 523 37.38 14.71 -71.70
N GLU A 524 36.78 13.84 -72.52
CA GLU A 524 37.42 13.29 -73.73
C GLU A 524 37.85 14.41 -74.70
N GLN A 525 36.97 15.40 -74.94
CA GLN A 525 37.30 16.53 -75.83
C GLN A 525 38.43 17.40 -75.28
N LEU A 526 38.47 17.63 -73.96
CA LEU A 526 39.54 18.36 -73.30
C LEU A 526 40.86 17.59 -73.37
N GLU A 527 40.86 16.27 -73.17
CA GLU A 527 42.06 15.44 -73.31
C GLU A 527 42.64 15.44 -74.73
N LEU A 528 41.79 15.46 -75.76
CA LEU A 528 42.24 15.60 -77.16
C LEU A 528 42.94 16.94 -77.41
N CYS A 529 42.36 18.03 -76.87
CA CYS A 529 43.00 19.34 -76.89
C CYS A 529 44.36 19.31 -76.16
N GLN A 530 44.44 18.67 -74.99
CA GLN A 530 45.66 18.58 -74.19
C GLN A 530 46.75 17.74 -74.88
N LYS A 531 46.40 16.60 -75.48
CA LYS A 531 47.34 15.76 -76.25
C LYS A 531 47.95 16.53 -77.42
N SER A 532 47.15 17.34 -78.10
CA SER A 532 47.60 18.18 -79.23
C SER A 532 48.52 19.35 -78.83
N LEU A 533 48.66 19.63 -77.52
CA LEU A 533 49.62 20.61 -77.00
C LEU A 533 50.96 19.97 -76.60
N THR A 534 50.99 18.65 -76.43
CA THR A 534 52.17 17.90 -75.96
C THR A 534 52.86 17.10 -77.05
N GLY A 535 52.18 16.82 -78.16
CA GLY A 535 52.75 16.29 -79.41
C GLY A 535 52.87 17.38 -80.46
#